data_AF-A0A661LR96-F1
#
_entry.id   AF-A0A661LR96-F1
#
_cell.length_a   1.000
_cell.length_b   1.000
_cell.length_c   1.000
_cell.angle_alpha   90.00
_cell.angle_beta   90.00
_cell.angle_gamma   90.00
#
_symmetry.space_group_name_H-M   'P 1'
#
loop_
_entity.id
_entity.type
_entity.pdbx_description
1 polymer ?
#
loop_
_entity_poly.entity_id
_entity_poly.type
_entity_poly.pdbx_seq_one_letter_code
_entity_poly.pdbx_strand_id
1 'polypeptide(L)'
;MGKRRRSRELVIQVLFHLEFSEDDPAIAFDLICNDFGAPKDVKPFSKELILGVCVHLKELDSLIGKASKNWRLERIARVDRSILRLAVYELLYRDDIPPRVSINEAVDLGKKFGTEESGAFINGILDKIYTTLITDKKALDI
;
A
#
# COMPACT_ATOMS: atom_id res chain seq x y z
N MET A 1 6.05 -11.33 15.76
CA MET A 1 5.68 -10.38 14.69
C MET A 1 4.24 -9.91 14.90
N GLY A 2 3.96 -8.60 14.84
CA GLY A 2 2.65 -8.05 15.19
C GLY A 2 1.53 -8.41 14.19
N LYS A 3 0.27 -8.41 14.65
CA LYS A 3 -0.91 -8.74 13.83
C LYS A 3 -1.08 -7.80 12.63
N ARG A 4 -0.89 -6.49 12.82
CA ARG A 4 -0.99 -5.47 11.76
C ARG A 4 0.03 -5.71 10.65
N ARG A 5 1.29 -6.01 10.98
CA ARG A 5 2.33 -6.32 9.99
C ARG A 5 1.96 -7.54 9.13
N ARG A 6 1.56 -8.66 9.77
CA ARG A 6 1.08 -9.85 9.03
C ARG A 6 -0.12 -9.54 8.13
N SER A 7 -1.00 -8.65 8.58
CA SER A 7 -2.16 -8.23 7.79
C SER A 7 -1.74 -7.48 6.52
N ARG A 8 -0.74 -6.59 6.63
CA ARG A 8 -0.17 -5.88 5.47
C ARG A 8 0.52 -6.83 4.50
N GLU A 9 1.30 -7.79 5.00
CA GLU A 9 1.94 -8.79 4.14
C GLU A 9 0.93 -9.57 3.29
N LEU A 10 -0.20 -9.98 3.89
CA LEU A 10 -1.31 -10.62 3.18
C LEU A 10 -1.92 -9.68 2.13
N VAL A 11 -2.08 -8.40 2.46
CA VAL A 11 -2.60 -7.38 1.52
C VAL A 11 -1.66 -7.24 0.33
N ILE A 12 -0.34 -7.19 0.54
CA ILE A 12 0.64 -7.11 -0.56
C ILE A 12 0.57 -8.34 -1.45
N GLN A 13 0.41 -9.54 -0.89
CA GLN A 13 0.26 -10.77 -1.70
C GLN A 13 -0.97 -10.71 -2.60
N VAL A 14 -2.10 -10.25 -2.07
CA VAL A 14 -3.35 -10.13 -2.85
C VAL A 14 -3.26 -9.03 -3.89
N LEU A 15 -2.75 -7.84 -3.53
CA LEU A 15 -2.56 -6.75 -4.49
C LEU A 15 -1.58 -7.14 -5.60
N PHE A 16 -0.52 -7.89 -5.27
CA PHE A 16 0.41 -8.40 -6.25
C PHE A 16 -0.24 -9.44 -7.18
N HIS A 17 -1.11 -10.32 -6.67
CA HIS A 17 -1.89 -11.24 -7.52
C HIS A 17 -2.75 -10.46 -8.54
N LEU A 18 -3.45 -9.42 -8.07
CA LEU A 18 -4.28 -8.54 -8.90
C LEU A 18 -3.49 -7.70 -9.93
N GLU A 19 -2.16 -7.72 -9.90
CA GLU A 19 -1.33 -7.15 -10.98
C GLU A 19 -1.28 -8.06 -12.22
N PHE A 20 -1.67 -9.32 -12.09
CA PHE A 20 -1.64 -10.33 -13.15
C PHE A 20 -3.03 -10.82 -13.55
N SER A 21 -4.07 -10.49 -12.79
CA SER A 21 -5.45 -10.86 -13.08
C SER A 21 -6.42 -9.69 -12.91
N GLU A 22 -7.55 -9.78 -13.59
CA GLU A 22 -8.68 -8.86 -13.40
C GLU A 22 -9.73 -9.46 -12.45
N ASP A 23 -9.27 -10.29 -11.51
CA ASP A 23 -10.15 -10.96 -10.56
C ASP A 23 -10.85 -9.94 -9.65
N ASP A 24 -12.05 -10.30 -9.18
CA ASP A 24 -12.68 -9.55 -8.10
C ASP A 24 -11.78 -9.57 -6.85
N PRO A 25 -11.49 -8.42 -6.21
CA PRO A 25 -10.58 -8.35 -5.07
C PRO A 25 -11.01 -9.20 -3.87
N ALA A 26 -12.31 -9.40 -3.64
CA ALA A 26 -12.79 -10.25 -2.56
C ALA A 26 -12.56 -11.72 -2.88
N ILE A 27 -12.77 -12.13 -4.14
CA ILE A 27 -12.48 -13.48 -4.63
C ILE A 27 -10.97 -13.76 -4.53
N ALA A 28 -10.12 -12.84 -5.00
CA ALA A 28 -8.66 -12.97 -4.92
C ALA A 28 -8.18 -13.06 -3.47
N PHE A 29 -8.76 -12.26 -2.56
CA PHE A 29 -8.46 -12.33 -1.15
C PHE A 29 -8.80 -13.70 -0.54
N ASP A 30 -9.99 -14.23 -0.83
CA ASP A 30 -10.43 -15.51 -0.30
C ASP A 30 -9.59 -16.67 -0.87
N LEU A 31 -9.21 -16.62 -2.15
CA LEU A 31 -8.30 -17.57 -2.79
C LEU A 31 -6.94 -17.60 -2.08
N ILE A 32 -6.25 -16.46 -1.98
CA ILE A 32 -4.93 -16.37 -1.33
C ILE A 32 -5.02 -16.79 0.14
N CYS A 33 -6.10 -16.43 0.85
CA CYS A 33 -6.30 -16.86 2.22
C CYS A 33 -6.42 -18.37 2.38
N ASN A 34 -7.04 -19.06 1.42
CA ASN A 34 -7.24 -20.50 1.43
C ASN A 34 -5.97 -21.24 1.04
N ASP A 35 -5.28 -20.78 0.01
CA ASP A 35 -4.07 -21.43 -0.52
C ASP A 35 -2.88 -21.32 0.45
N PHE A 36 -2.74 -20.19 1.14
CA PHE A 36 -1.61 -19.92 2.04
C PHE A 36 -1.95 -20.05 3.54
N GLY A 37 -3.18 -20.45 3.88
CA GLY A 37 -3.58 -20.70 5.26
C GLY A 37 -3.49 -19.47 6.16
N ALA A 38 -3.97 -18.31 5.69
CA ALA A 38 -3.86 -17.05 6.42
C ALA A 38 -4.54 -17.12 7.81
N PRO A 39 -3.88 -16.66 8.90
CA PRO A 39 -4.47 -16.68 10.24
C PRO A 39 -5.82 -15.96 10.30
N LYS A 40 -6.83 -16.57 10.93
CA LYS A 40 -8.19 -16.02 11.00
C LYS A 40 -8.23 -14.62 11.62
N ASP A 41 -7.31 -14.31 12.53
CA ASP A 41 -7.26 -13.04 13.27
C ASP A 41 -6.72 -11.86 12.45
N VAL A 42 -6.10 -12.09 11.29
CA VAL A 42 -5.61 -11.01 10.40
C VAL A 42 -6.58 -10.72 9.25
N LYS A 43 -7.46 -11.69 8.91
CA LYS A 43 -8.34 -11.60 7.74
C LYS A 43 -9.24 -10.35 7.72
N PRO A 44 -9.92 -9.95 8.82
CA PRO A 44 -10.84 -8.81 8.76
C PRO A 44 -10.13 -7.51 8.38
N PHE A 45 -9.03 -7.21 9.07
CA PHE A 45 -8.26 -6.00 8.82
C PHE A 45 -7.61 -6.02 7.42
N SER A 46 -7.07 -7.15 6.98
CA SER A 46 -6.55 -7.28 5.61
C SER A 46 -7.62 -7.03 4.54
N LYS A 47 -8.82 -7.59 4.73
CA LYS A 47 -9.93 -7.42 3.77
C LYS A 47 -10.36 -5.97 3.66
N GLU A 48 -10.46 -5.25 4.78
CA GLU A 48 -10.73 -3.80 4.78
C GLU A 48 -9.69 -3.01 3.98
N LEU A 49 -8.40 -3.30 4.18
CA LEU A 49 -7.33 -2.59 3.46
C LEU A 49 -7.36 -2.88 1.96
N ILE A 50 -7.53 -4.15 1.55
CA ILE A 50 -7.58 -4.53 0.14
C ILE A 50 -8.74 -3.84 -0.57
N LEU A 51 -9.95 -3.95 0.00
CA LEU A 51 -11.14 -3.36 -0.61
C LEU A 51 -11.02 -1.85 -0.72
N GLY A 52 -10.50 -1.19 0.33
CA GLY A 52 -10.25 0.24 0.30
C GLY A 52 -9.23 0.65 -0.77
N VAL A 53 -8.10 -0.06 -0.88
CA VAL A 53 -7.10 0.18 -1.93
C VAL A 53 -7.73 0.04 -3.32
N CYS A 54 -8.51 -1.02 -3.55
CA CYS A 54 -9.14 -1.28 -4.85
C CYS A 54 -10.20 -0.23 -5.20
N VAL A 55 -11.00 0.24 -4.23
CA VAL A 55 -11.98 1.32 -4.44
C VAL A 55 -11.30 2.63 -4.83
N HIS A 56 -10.16 2.96 -4.21
CA HIS A 56 -9.44 4.22 -4.43
C HIS A 56 -8.31 4.11 -5.46
N LEU A 57 -8.17 2.99 -6.16
CA LEU A 57 -6.98 2.64 -6.94
C LEU A 57 -6.49 3.75 -7.88
N LYS A 58 -7.40 4.35 -8.65
CA LYS A 58 -7.08 5.41 -9.62
C LYS A 58 -6.51 6.67 -8.95
N GLU A 59 -7.03 7.03 -7.80
CA GLU A 59 -6.57 8.19 -7.03
C GLU A 59 -5.19 7.92 -6.44
N LEU A 60 -5.01 6.75 -5.82
CA LEU A 60 -3.73 6.32 -5.25
C LEU A 60 -2.64 6.31 -6.34
N ASP A 61 -2.94 5.74 -7.50
CA ASP A 61 -2.05 5.70 -8.66
C ASP A 61 -1.70 7.10 -9.18
N SER A 62 -2.66 8.02 -9.19
CA SER A 62 -2.42 9.42 -9.56
C SER A 62 -1.46 10.11 -8.60
N LEU A 63 -1.64 9.92 -7.29
CA LEU A 63 -0.77 10.51 -6.26
C LEU A 63 0.64 9.94 -6.33
N ILE A 64 0.77 8.62 -6.48
CA ILE A 64 2.06 7.95 -6.66
C ILE A 64 2.76 8.48 -7.92
N GLY A 65 2.04 8.58 -9.05
CA GLY A 65 2.57 9.11 -10.31
C GLY A 65 3.06 10.55 -10.22
N LYS A 66 2.34 11.43 -9.52
CA LYS A 66 2.77 12.82 -9.26
C LYS A 66 4.01 12.88 -8.36
N ALA A 67 4.12 11.94 -7.42
CA ALA A 67 5.27 11.84 -6.54
C ALA A 67 6.52 11.31 -7.27
N SER A 68 6.35 10.39 -8.22
CA SER A 68 7.43 9.82 -9.02
C SER A 68 7.82 10.74 -10.20
N LYS A 69 8.46 11.87 -9.88
CA LYS A 69 8.79 13.01 -10.79
C LYS A 69 9.38 12.65 -12.17
N ASN A 70 9.90 11.43 -12.37
CA ASN A 70 10.46 10.94 -13.65
C ASN A 70 10.06 9.49 -14.01
N TRP A 71 9.22 8.84 -13.21
CA TRP A 71 8.86 7.43 -13.44
C TRP A 71 7.38 7.33 -13.79
N ARG A 72 7.13 6.73 -14.95
CA ARG A 72 5.83 6.19 -15.30
C ARG A 72 5.46 5.12 -14.27
N LEU A 73 4.24 5.16 -13.74
CA LEU A 73 3.76 4.21 -12.73
C LEU A 73 3.93 2.76 -13.21
N GLU A 74 3.82 2.54 -14.53
CA GLU A 74 3.98 1.24 -15.19
C GLU A 74 5.42 0.69 -15.09
N ARG A 75 6.41 1.56 -14.86
CA ARG A 75 7.83 1.17 -14.72
C ARG A 75 8.22 0.81 -13.30
N ILE A 76 7.41 1.17 -12.31
CA ILE A 76 7.65 0.77 -10.91
C ILE A 76 7.45 -0.74 -10.81
N ALA A 77 8.36 -1.42 -10.10
CA ALA A 77 8.22 -2.85 -9.84
C ALA A 77 6.83 -3.13 -9.21
N ARG A 78 6.13 -4.16 -9.71
CA ARG A 78 4.75 -4.48 -9.29
C ARG A 78 4.60 -4.61 -7.77
N VAL A 79 5.61 -5.18 -7.12
CA VAL A 79 5.67 -5.29 -5.65
C VAL A 79 5.77 -3.93 -4.96
N ASP A 80 6.67 -3.06 -5.43
CA ASP A 80 6.84 -1.71 -4.89
C ASP A 80 5.58 -0.87 -5.12
N ARG A 81 4.95 -1.00 -6.30
CA ARG A 81 3.67 -0.34 -6.60
C ARG A 81 2.56 -0.82 -5.65
N SER A 82 2.47 -2.12 -5.38
CA SER A 82 1.49 -2.67 -4.43
C SER A 82 1.72 -2.13 -3.01
N ILE A 83 2.98 -2.03 -2.58
CA ILE A 83 3.35 -1.46 -1.29
C ILE A 83 3.01 0.02 -1.21
N LEU A 84 3.33 0.79 -2.24
CA LEU A 84 3.01 2.21 -2.32
C LEU A 84 1.50 2.45 -2.27
N ARG A 85 0.70 1.67 -3.02
CA ARG A 85 -0.77 1.78 -2.99
C ARG A 85 -1.34 1.56 -1.60
N LEU A 86 -0.90 0.50 -0.91
CA LEU A 86 -1.31 0.24 0.46
C LEU A 86 -0.92 1.39 1.40
N ALA A 87 0.33 1.84 1.34
CA ALA A 87 0.82 2.89 2.22
C ALA A 87 0.08 4.23 2.00
N VAL A 88 -0.13 4.62 0.74
CA VAL A 88 -0.87 5.86 0.41
C VAL A 88 -2.33 5.75 0.82
N TYR A 89 -2.95 4.58 0.69
CA TYR A 89 -4.30 4.35 1.21
C TYR A 89 -4.35 4.55 2.72
N GLU A 90 -3.41 3.97 3.48
CA GLU A 90 -3.36 4.18 4.93
C GLU A 90 -3.16 5.67 5.29
N LEU A 91 -2.30 6.39 4.57
CA LEU A 91 -2.05 7.82 4.81
C LEU A 91 -3.29 8.71 4.61
N LEU A 92 -4.19 8.34 3.70
CA LEU A 92 -5.36 9.14 3.35
C LEU A 92 -6.62 8.74 4.12
N TYR A 93 -6.80 7.44 4.37
CA TYR A 93 -8.08 6.86 4.75
C TYR A 93 -8.07 6.15 6.10
N ARG A 94 -6.91 6.03 6.77
CA ARG A 94 -6.79 5.31 8.05
C ARG A 94 -6.31 6.22 9.17
N ASP A 95 -7.24 6.94 9.79
CA ASP A 95 -6.97 7.78 10.97
C ASP A 95 -6.56 6.97 12.20
N ASP A 96 -6.83 5.65 12.23
CA ASP A 96 -6.39 4.74 13.29
C ASP A 96 -4.90 4.35 13.18
N ILE A 97 -4.20 4.81 12.14
CA ILE A 97 -2.79 4.47 11.89
C ILE A 97 -1.98 5.77 11.77
N PRO A 98 -1.01 6.02 12.68
CA PRO A 98 -0.17 7.20 12.56
C PRO A 98 0.60 7.20 11.23
N PRO A 99 0.65 8.33 10.49
CA PRO A 99 1.27 8.38 9.16
C PRO A 99 2.70 7.84 9.11
N ARG A 100 3.52 8.16 10.12
CA ARG A 100 4.90 7.66 10.22
C ARG A 100 4.99 6.14 10.35
N VAL A 101 4.00 5.49 10.97
CA VAL A 101 3.95 4.03 11.08
C VAL A 101 3.69 3.41 9.71
N SER A 102 2.74 3.95 8.93
CA SER A 102 2.47 3.48 7.57
C SER A 102 3.70 3.60 6.67
N ILE A 103 4.43 4.71 6.75
CA ILE A 103 5.68 4.91 5.98
C ILE A 103 6.74 3.89 6.39
N ASN A 104 7.01 3.75 7.69
CA ASN A 104 8.05 2.82 8.17
C ASN A 104 7.73 1.37 7.81
N GLU A 105 6.46 0.95 7.95
CA GLU A 105 6.03 -0.41 7.58
C GLU A 105 6.14 -0.64 6.06
N ALA A 106 5.81 0.36 5.24
CA ALA A 106 5.99 0.27 3.79
C ALA A 106 7.47 0.09 3.39
N VAL A 107 8.38 0.83 4.04
CA VAL A 107 9.83 0.71 3.81
C VAL A 107 10.33 -0.67 4.21
N ASP A 108 9.89 -1.19 5.36
CA ASP A 108 10.25 -2.54 5.81
C ASP A 108 9.72 -3.63 4.86
N LEU A 109 8.49 -3.47 4.34
CA LEU A 109 7.93 -4.35 3.32
C LEU A 109 8.72 -4.29 2.02
N GLY A 110 9.16 -3.09 1.61
CA GLY A 110 10.02 -2.88 0.46
C GLY A 110 11.35 -3.61 0.56
N LYS A 111 12.00 -3.54 1.73
CA LYS A 111 13.23 -4.30 2.01
C LYS A 111 12.99 -5.81 2.02
N LYS A 112 11.81 -6.25 2.44
CA LYS A 112 11.47 -7.67 2.55
C LYS A 112 11.15 -8.32 1.20
N PHE A 113 10.40 -7.63 0.35
CA PHE A 113 9.84 -8.22 -0.87
C PHE A 113 10.39 -7.61 -2.17
N GLY A 114 11.02 -6.45 -2.11
CA GLY A 114 11.59 -5.74 -3.24
C GLY A 114 13.07 -6.07 -3.48
N THR A 115 13.76 -5.13 -4.12
CA THR A 115 15.21 -5.18 -4.35
C THR A 115 15.96 -4.45 -3.23
N GLU A 116 17.29 -4.45 -3.30
CA GLU A 116 18.15 -3.69 -2.38
C GLU A 116 17.80 -2.18 -2.34
N GLU A 117 17.31 -1.63 -3.46
CA GLU A 117 16.96 -0.21 -3.58
C GLU A 117 15.51 0.11 -3.19
N SER A 118 14.63 -0.90 -3.13
CA SER A 118 13.18 -0.71 -2.95
C SER A 118 12.83 0.06 -1.68
N GLY A 119 13.51 -0.22 -0.56
CA GLY A 119 13.25 0.48 0.70
C GLY A 119 13.50 2.00 0.61
N ALA A 120 14.62 2.41 0.01
CA ALA A 120 14.96 3.82 -0.16
C ALA A 120 14.03 4.50 -1.17
N PHE A 121 13.71 3.80 -2.26
CA PHE A 121 12.77 4.27 -3.28
C PHE A 121 11.37 4.54 -2.70
N ILE A 122 10.80 3.56 -1.98
CA ILE A 122 9.48 3.68 -1.34
C ILE A 122 9.48 4.84 -0.34
N ASN A 123 10.53 4.96 0.49
CA ASN A 123 10.63 6.06 1.45
C ASN A 123 10.57 7.43 0.76
N GLY A 124 11.36 7.61 -0.30
CA GLY A 124 11.42 8.88 -1.03
C GLY A 124 10.08 9.29 -1.67
N ILE A 125 9.33 8.32 -2.20
CA ILE A 125 8.00 8.58 -2.75
C ILE A 125 7.01 8.96 -1.65
N LEU A 126 6.97 8.19 -0.56
CA LEU A 126 6.00 8.42 0.52
C LEU A 126 6.28 9.71 1.29
N ASP A 127 7.53 10.08 1.54
CA ASP A 127 7.88 11.36 2.18
C ASP A 127 7.40 12.55 1.35
N LYS A 128 7.51 12.47 0.02
CA LYS A 128 7.01 13.52 -0.88
C LYS A 128 5.49 13.62 -0.88
N ILE A 129 4.78 12.48 -0.90
CA ILE A 129 3.32 12.45 -0.80
C ILE A 129 2.89 13.04 0.55
N TYR A 130 3.47 12.56 1.64
CA TYR A 130 3.16 13.02 3.00
C TYR A 130 3.36 14.53 3.16
N THR A 131 4.48 15.08 2.65
CA THR A 131 4.75 16.53 2.68
C THR A 131 3.70 17.33 1.91
N THR A 132 3.26 16.82 0.76
CA THR A 132 2.20 17.45 -0.04
C THR A 132 0.88 17.46 0.73
N LEU A 133 0.48 16.31 1.30
CA LEU A 133 -0.76 16.20 2.08
C LEU A 133 -0.80 17.11 3.31
N ILE A 134 0.32 17.28 4.01
CA ILE A 134 0.40 18.22 5.13
C ILE A 134 0.25 19.66 4.66
N THR A 135 0.88 20.00 3.53
CA THR A 135 0.83 21.36 2.98
C THR A 135 -0.60 21.72 2.55
N ASP A 136 -1.29 20.79 1.88
CA ASP A 136 -2.67 20.97 1.44
C ASP A 136 -3.64 21.10 2.63
N LYS A 137 -3.47 20.26 3.68
CA LYS A 137 -4.27 20.39 4.92
C LYS A 137 -4.10 21.75 5.58
N LYS A 138 -2.86 22.23 5.72
CA LYS A 138 -2.59 23.56 6.28
C LYS A 138 -3.16 24.70 5.46
N ALA A 139 -3.28 24.54 4.14
CA ALA A 139 -3.85 25.56 3.26
C ALA A 139 -5.39 25.64 3.35
N LEU A 140 -6.05 24.57 3.79
CA LEU A 140 -7.50 24.51 4.01
C LEU A 140 -7.92 24.98 5.41
N ASP A 141 -6.97 25.05 6.35
CA ASP A 141 -7.18 25.50 7.73
C ASP A 141 -6.99 27.03 7.92
N ILE A 142 -6.99 27.84 6.84
CA ILE A 142 -6.82 29.31 6.83
C ILE A 142 -8.10 30.01 6.35
#